data_AF-A0A6N4ST52-F1
#
_entry.id   AF-A0A6N4ST52-F1
#
_cell.length_a   1.000
_cell.length_b   1.000
_cell.length_c   1.000
_cell.angle_alpha   90.00
_cell.angle_beta   90.00
_cell.angle_gamma   90.00
#
_symmetry.space_group_name_H-M   'P 1'
#
loop_
_entity.id
_entity.type
_entity.pdbx_description
1 polymer ?
#
loop_
_entity_poly.entity_id
_entity_poly.type
_entity_poly.pdbx_seq_one_letter_code
_entity_poly.pdbx_strand_id
1 'polypeptide(L)'
;MDSYIYTLSCALRIDPADFGGLSNTLEITIPCSTCQRYNRTIFFEEIDTPGICTPRAICAGFPGKLIERNVISGTDLVSITHTIEFEFESFIDKKYKGIARLDVFRWARIHLIVVCRNCATKSTISVSENAVRPVVYRCTCGEKLYEEKISPFGYNIKKNTAG
;
A
#
# COMPACT_ATOMS: atom_id res chain seq x y z
N MET A 1 -17.02 17.87 -2.61
CA MET A 1 -16.02 16.78 -2.56
C MET A 1 -15.53 16.51 -3.97
N ASP A 2 -14.22 16.41 -4.16
CA ASP A 2 -13.59 16.14 -5.46
C ASP A 2 -13.14 14.68 -5.52
N SER A 3 -13.20 14.05 -6.70
CA SER A 3 -12.65 12.70 -6.92
C SER A 3 -11.16 12.75 -7.29
N TYR A 4 -10.38 11.81 -6.78
CA TYR A 4 -8.95 11.68 -6.99
C TYR A 4 -8.56 10.24 -7.31
N ILE A 5 -7.51 10.11 -8.12
CA ILE A 5 -6.81 8.85 -8.36
C ILE A 5 -5.46 8.91 -7.64
N TYR A 6 -5.21 7.91 -6.80
CA TYR A 6 -3.92 7.64 -6.18
C TYR A 6 -3.30 6.42 -6.86
N THR A 7 -2.07 6.55 -7.35
CA THR A 7 -1.28 5.45 -7.87
C THR A 7 -0.11 5.17 -6.95
N LEU A 8 -0.07 3.95 -6.41
CA LEU A 8 1.07 3.40 -5.68
C LEU A 8 1.86 2.47 -6.60
N SER A 9 3.07 2.85 -6.96
CA SER A 9 4.00 1.97 -7.67
C SER A 9 4.99 1.36 -6.68
N CYS A 10 5.36 0.10 -6.89
CA CYS A 10 6.34 -0.62 -6.10
C CYS A 10 7.25 -1.44 -7.02
N ALA A 11 8.57 -1.25 -6.93
CA ALA A 11 9.54 -2.03 -7.69
C ALA A 11 10.37 -2.92 -6.75
N LEU A 12 10.07 -4.22 -6.76
CA LEU A 12 10.70 -5.20 -5.88
C LEU A 12 11.83 -5.93 -6.59
N ARG A 13 13.03 -5.89 -6.01
CA ARG A 13 14.15 -6.75 -6.43
C ARG A 13 13.97 -8.14 -5.80
N ILE A 14 13.13 -8.93 -6.42
CA ILE A 14 12.86 -10.32 -6.08
C ILE A 14 12.92 -11.12 -7.38
N ASP A 15 13.48 -12.32 -7.30
CA ASP A 15 13.44 -13.22 -8.44
C ASP A 15 11.99 -13.63 -8.71
N PRO A 16 11.53 -13.55 -9.97
CA PRO A 16 10.18 -13.96 -10.35
C PRO A 16 9.82 -15.39 -9.91
N ALA A 17 10.78 -16.31 -9.84
CA ALA A 17 10.55 -17.67 -9.38
C ALA A 17 10.22 -17.75 -7.88
N ASP A 18 10.69 -16.78 -7.10
CA ASP A 18 10.42 -16.67 -5.66
C ASP A 18 9.13 -15.89 -5.38
N PHE A 19 8.64 -15.14 -6.36
CA PHE A 19 7.44 -14.35 -6.22
C PHE A 19 6.18 -15.24 -6.34
N GLY A 20 5.63 -15.61 -5.20
CA GLY A 20 4.40 -16.42 -5.10
C GLY A 20 3.11 -15.63 -5.28
N GLY A 21 3.18 -14.30 -5.43
CA GLY A 21 2.03 -13.42 -5.65
C GLY A 21 1.87 -12.32 -4.61
N LEU A 22 0.78 -11.56 -4.73
CA LEU A 22 0.34 -10.59 -3.74
C LEU A 22 -0.60 -11.25 -2.74
N SER A 23 -0.50 -10.82 -1.48
CA SER A 23 -1.65 -10.94 -0.57
C SER A 23 -2.71 -9.91 -0.94
N ASN A 24 -3.94 -10.17 -0.54
CA ASN A 24 -5.06 -9.27 -0.77
C ASN A 24 -4.96 -7.97 0.03
N THR A 25 -4.07 -7.85 1.01
CA THR A 25 -4.01 -6.65 1.85
C THR A 25 -3.05 -5.60 1.31
N LEU A 26 -3.57 -4.37 1.11
CA LEU A 26 -2.80 -3.14 0.93
C LEU A 26 -3.09 -2.20 2.11
N GLU A 27 -2.05 -1.61 2.67
CA GLU A 27 -2.16 -0.56 3.69
C GLU A 27 -1.54 0.73 3.18
N ILE A 28 -2.23 1.85 3.34
CA ILE A 28 -1.74 3.14 2.87
C ILE A 28 -2.18 4.28 3.79
N THR A 29 -1.35 5.31 3.91
CA THR A 29 -1.75 6.53 4.63
C THR A 29 -2.41 7.52 3.67
N ILE A 30 -3.71 7.72 3.82
CA ILE A 30 -4.49 8.72 3.08
C ILE A 30 -5.40 9.46 4.07
N PRO A 31 -5.58 10.79 3.94
CA PRO A 31 -6.53 11.53 4.74
C PRO A 31 -7.95 11.00 4.58
N CYS A 32 -8.65 10.83 5.69
CA CYS A 32 -10.04 10.40 5.70
C CYS A 32 -10.94 11.58 6.06
N SER A 33 -11.69 12.09 5.07
CA SER A 33 -12.69 13.16 5.24
C SER A 33 -13.83 12.73 6.17
N THR A 34 -14.26 11.46 6.12
CA THR A 34 -15.31 10.92 6.99
C THR A 34 -15.02 11.10 8.48
N CYS A 35 -13.81 10.73 8.93
CA CYS A 35 -13.42 10.90 10.34
C CYS A 35 -12.65 12.20 10.61
N GLN A 36 -12.37 12.99 9.57
CA GLN A 36 -11.59 14.22 9.57
C GLN A 36 -10.22 14.04 10.24
N ARG A 37 -9.43 13.07 9.76
CA ARG A 37 -8.08 12.80 10.25
C ARG A 37 -7.11 12.53 9.10
N TYR A 38 -5.93 13.15 9.13
CA TYR A 38 -5.01 13.13 7.98
C TYR A 38 -3.89 12.07 8.06
N ASN A 39 -3.61 11.52 9.25
CA ASN A 39 -2.65 10.44 9.47
C ASN A 39 -3.38 9.12 9.75
N ARG A 40 -4.14 8.64 8.77
CA ARG A 40 -4.95 7.42 8.88
C ARG A 40 -4.42 6.35 7.96
N THR A 41 -4.20 5.15 8.52
CA THR A 41 -3.98 3.96 7.71
C THR A 41 -5.32 3.45 7.20
N ILE A 42 -5.42 3.38 5.88
CA ILE A 42 -6.54 2.83 5.14
C ILE A 42 -6.13 1.44 4.64
N PHE A 43 -6.97 0.46 4.90
CA PHE A 43 -6.81 -0.91 4.44
C PHE A 43 -7.67 -1.13 3.20
N PHE A 44 -7.08 -1.74 2.17
CA PHE A 44 -7.79 -2.23 1.00
C PHE A 44 -7.55 -3.73 0.88
N GLU A 45 -8.62 -4.52 0.99
CA GLU A 45 -8.56 -6.00 0.98
C GLU A 45 -8.94 -6.53 -0.42
N GLU A 46 -9.99 -6.00 -1.06
CA GLU A 46 -10.45 -6.46 -2.37
C GLU A 46 -10.63 -5.32 -3.36
N ILE A 47 -10.54 -5.62 -4.66
CA ILE A 47 -10.85 -4.67 -5.73
C ILE A 47 -12.34 -4.32 -5.65
N ASP A 48 -12.65 -3.05 -5.92
CA ASP A 48 -13.97 -2.46 -5.87
C ASP A 48 -14.67 -2.45 -4.50
N THR A 49 -13.97 -2.86 -3.45
CA THR A 49 -14.48 -2.76 -2.07
C THR A 49 -14.05 -1.44 -1.41
N PRO A 50 -14.91 -0.83 -0.58
CA PRO A 50 -14.56 0.37 0.16
C PRO A 50 -13.36 0.14 1.08
N GLY A 51 -12.46 1.12 1.12
CA GLY A 51 -11.34 1.13 2.03
C GLY A 51 -11.80 1.21 3.49
N ILE A 52 -10.97 0.66 4.38
CA ILE A 52 -11.27 0.62 5.80
C ILE A 52 -10.31 1.54 6.55
N CYS A 53 -10.82 2.66 7.04
CA CYS A 53 -10.05 3.60 7.86
C CYS A 53 -9.88 3.08 9.30
N THR A 54 -8.67 3.22 9.86
CA THR A 54 -8.37 2.74 11.22
C THR A 54 -8.21 3.84 12.28
N PRO A 55 -8.58 3.57 13.56
CA PRO A 55 -9.29 2.37 14.03
C PRO A 55 -10.73 2.31 13.51
N ARG A 56 -11.21 1.09 13.24
CA ARG A 56 -12.53 0.83 12.62
C ARG A 56 -13.70 1.39 13.46
N ALA A 57 -13.54 1.42 14.78
CA ALA A 57 -14.59 1.85 15.72
C ALA A 57 -15.02 3.32 15.60
N ILE A 58 -14.27 4.17 14.90
CA ILE A 58 -14.51 5.62 14.86
C ILE A 58 -14.72 6.18 13.46
N CYS A 59 -14.71 5.33 12.43
CA CYS A 59 -14.89 5.76 11.05
C CYS A 59 -15.98 4.90 10.41
N ALA A 60 -16.99 5.55 9.85
CA ALA A 60 -18.10 4.88 9.16
C ALA A 60 -17.72 4.31 7.78
N GLY A 61 -16.47 4.49 7.34
CA GLY A 61 -15.95 4.04 6.05
C GLY A 61 -15.01 5.06 5.43
N PHE A 62 -14.01 4.60 4.69
CA PHE A 62 -13.21 5.47 3.84
C PHE A 62 -13.95 5.67 2.50
N PRO A 63 -14.13 6.92 2.02
CA PRO A 63 -14.85 7.20 0.79
C PRO A 63 -13.93 6.97 -0.42
N GLY A 64 -13.56 5.72 -0.65
CA GLY A 64 -12.68 5.33 -1.75
C GLY A 64 -12.46 3.84 -1.77
N LYS A 65 -11.94 3.33 -2.88
CA LYS A 65 -11.79 1.92 -3.17
C LYS A 65 -10.53 1.68 -4.01
N LEU A 66 -9.99 0.47 -3.89
CA LEU A 66 -8.97 0.00 -4.80
C LEU A 66 -9.64 -0.44 -6.10
N ILE A 67 -9.26 0.14 -7.23
CA ILE A 67 -9.88 -0.17 -8.53
C ILE A 67 -9.01 -1.10 -9.40
N GLU A 68 -7.71 -1.18 -9.13
CA GLU A 68 -6.81 -2.00 -9.94
C GLU A 68 -5.57 -2.46 -9.16
N ARG A 69 -5.14 -3.70 -9.44
CA ARG A 69 -3.80 -4.20 -9.12
C ARG A 69 -3.17 -4.75 -10.39
N ASN A 70 -2.05 -4.17 -10.80
CA ASN A 70 -1.26 -4.68 -11.92
C ASN A 70 0.07 -5.21 -11.41
N VAL A 71 0.48 -6.39 -11.87
CA VAL A 71 1.75 -7.03 -11.52
C VAL A 71 2.47 -7.42 -12.81
N ILE A 72 3.69 -6.93 -12.96
CA ILE A 72 4.55 -7.21 -14.10
C ILE A 72 5.84 -7.83 -13.57
N SER A 73 6.08 -9.09 -13.95
CA SER A 73 7.30 -9.81 -13.61
C SER A 73 8.32 -9.69 -14.75
N GLY A 74 9.45 -9.06 -14.47
CA GLY A 74 10.63 -9.01 -15.33
C GLY A 74 11.57 -10.18 -15.07
N THR A 75 12.85 -10.05 -15.38
CA THR A 75 13.88 -11.08 -15.12
C THR A 75 14.39 -11.09 -13.67
N ASP A 76 14.48 -9.93 -13.04
CA ASP A 76 15.07 -9.70 -11.72
C ASP A 76 14.27 -8.69 -10.87
N LEU A 77 13.13 -8.27 -11.40
CA LEU A 77 12.28 -7.23 -10.84
C LEU A 77 10.82 -7.64 -10.95
N VAL A 78 10.06 -7.43 -9.88
CA VAL A 78 8.60 -7.48 -9.90
C VAL A 78 8.08 -6.07 -9.66
N SER A 79 7.37 -5.53 -10.65
CA SER A 79 6.74 -4.22 -10.59
C SER A 79 5.26 -4.39 -10.26
N ILE A 80 4.80 -3.70 -9.23
CA ILE A 80 3.41 -3.73 -8.78
C ILE A 80 2.86 -2.31 -8.81
N THR A 81 1.67 -2.15 -9.38
CA THR A 81 0.94 -0.88 -9.37
C THR A 81 -0.44 -1.10 -8.76
N HIS A 82 -0.78 -0.29 -7.75
CA HIS A 82 -2.13 -0.20 -7.20
C HIS A 82 -2.76 1.13 -7.59
N THR A 83 -3.97 1.09 -8.12
CA THR A 83 -4.76 2.27 -8.46
C THR A 83 -5.94 2.37 -7.51
N ILE A 84 -6.05 3.47 -6.79
CA ILE A 84 -7.09 3.75 -5.80
C ILE A 84 -7.87 4.97 -6.26
N GLU A 85 -9.19 4.88 -6.25
CA GLU A 85 -10.09 6.01 -6.43
C GLU A 85 -10.67 6.43 -5.09
N PHE A 86 -10.70 7.72 -4.79
CA PHE A 86 -11.25 8.23 -3.54
C PHE A 86 -11.76 9.67 -3.66
N GLU A 87 -12.71 10.02 -2.81
CA GLU A 87 -13.21 11.36 -2.67
C GLU A 87 -12.46 12.10 -1.56
N PHE A 88 -12.13 13.37 -1.82
CA PHE A 88 -11.46 14.21 -0.84
C PHE A 88 -11.97 15.64 -0.89
N GLU A 89 -12.05 16.23 0.29
CA GLU A 89 -12.17 17.66 0.50
C GLU A 89 -11.24 18.05 1.65
N SER A 90 -10.69 19.26 1.59
CA SER A 90 -9.81 19.75 2.64
C SER A 90 -10.58 19.90 3.96
N PHE A 91 -9.97 19.48 5.07
CA PHE A 91 -10.56 19.58 6.40
C PHE A 91 -9.50 19.89 7.46
N ILE A 92 -9.95 20.35 8.63
CA ILE A 92 -9.10 20.53 9.82
C ILE A 92 -9.09 19.22 10.61
N ASP A 93 -7.91 18.65 10.88
CA ASP A 93 -7.79 17.41 11.64
C ASP A 93 -8.30 17.58 13.07
N LYS A 94 -9.21 16.70 13.48
CA LYS A 94 -9.86 16.80 14.79
C LYS A 94 -8.89 16.72 15.98
N LYS A 95 -7.76 16.01 15.86
CA LYS A 95 -6.77 15.82 16.95
C LYS A 95 -5.63 16.84 16.88
N TYR A 96 -5.05 17.02 15.71
CA TYR A 96 -3.83 17.81 15.53
C TYR A 96 -4.10 19.25 15.10
N LYS A 97 -5.35 19.58 14.72
CA LYS A 97 -5.79 20.93 14.32
C LYS A 97 -5.09 21.51 13.09
N GLY A 98 -4.30 20.71 12.37
CA GLY A 98 -3.71 21.09 11.07
C GLY A 98 -4.67 20.85 9.90
N ILE A 99 -4.41 21.52 8.78
CA ILE A 99 -5.18 21.33 7.54
C ILE A 99 -4.67 20.07 6.82
N ALA A 100 -5.59 19.19 6.43
CA ALA A 100 -5.28 18.01 5.64
C ALA A 100 -4.87 18.38 4.21
N ARG A 101 -3.75 17.84 3.73
CA ARG A 101 -3.25 18.07 2.37
C ARG A 101 -2.79 16.77 1.72
N LEU A 102 -3.17 16.50 0.48
CA LEU A 102 -2.86 15.22 -0.17
C LEU A 102 -1.37 14.98 -0.46
N ASP A 103 -0.54 16.02 -0.52
CA ASP A 103 0.85 15.93 -0.95
C ASP A 103 1.85 15.45 0.12
N VAL A 104 1.42 15.37 1.37
CA VAL A 104 2.30 15.16 2.54
C VAL A 104 2.28 13.71 3.05
N PHE A 105 1.33 12.90 2.61
CA PHE A 105 1.11 11.56 3.15
C PHE A 105 1.73 10.50 2.24
N ARG A 106 2.88 9.99 2.68
CA ARG A 106 3.65 8.98 1.96
C ARG A 106 4.02 7.90 2.96
N TRP A 107 3.17 6.88 3.01
CA TRP A 107 3.45 5.64 3.68
C TRP A 107 2.55 4.57 3.08
N ALA A 108 3.15 3.46 2.69
CA ALA A 108 2.44 2.26 2.27
C ALA A 108 3.09 1.02 2.87
N ARG A 109 2.28 -0.03 2.94
CA ARG A 109 2.74 -1.40 3.15
C ARG A 109 1.98 -2.34 2.23
N ILE A 110 2.72 -3.18 1.54
CA ILE A 110 2.19 -4.27 0.73
C ILE A 110 2.59 -5.60 1.35
N HIS A 111 1.76 -6.62 1.13
CA HIS A 111 2.00 -7.96 1.64
C HIS A 111 2.24 -8.90 0.45
N LEU A 112 3.36 -9.62 0.48
CA LEU A 112 3.81 -10.48 -0.61
C LEU A 112 3.80 -11.93 -0.14
N ILE A 113 3.46 -12.83 -1.06
CA ILE A 113 3.69 -14.26 -0.89
C ILE A 113 5.03 -14.57 -1.56
N VAL A 114 5.97 -15.12 -0.79
CA VAL A 114 7.29 -15.51 -1.29
C VAL A 114 7.49 -17.01 -1.11
N VAL A 115 8.04 -17.66 -2.14
CA VAL A 115 8.36 -19.09 -2.16
C VAL A 115 9.83 -19.28 -1.85
N CYS A 116 10.15 -20.10 -0.84
CA CYS A 116 11.53 -20.44 -0.55
C CYS A 116 12.10 -21.40 -1.60
N ARG A 117 13.23 -21.07 -2.24
CA ARG A 117 13.88 -21.99 -3.21
C ARG A 117 14.39 -23.27 -2.59
N ASN A 118 14.81 -23.23 -1.33
CA ASN A 118 15.42 -24.38 -0.66
C ASN A 118 14.38 -25.43 -0.24
N CYS A 119 13.25 -25.01 0.34
CA CYS A 119 12.26 -25.93 0.92
C CYS A 119 10.83 -25.76 0.35
N ALA A 120 10.65 -24.95 -0.68
CA ALA A 120 9.37 -24.64 -1.35
C ALA A 120 8.27 -24.06 -0.43
N THR A 121 8.58 -23.72 0.82
CA THR A 121 7.61 -23.17 1.77
C THR A 121 7.19 -21.77 1.34
N LYS A 122 5.88 -21.51 1.33
CA LYS A 122 5.30 -20.17 1.09
C LYS A 122 5.27 -19.38 2.39
N SER A 123 5.75 -18.16 2.37
CA SER A 123 5.72 -17.23 3.50
C SER A 123 5.08 -15.91 3.07
N THR A 124 4.29 -15.30 3.95
CA THR A 124 3.82 -13.94 3.75
C THR A 124 4.79 -12.96 4.41
N ILE A 125 5.29 -11.99 3.65
CA ILE A 125 6.16 -10.92 4.15
C ILE A 125 5.50 -9.57 3.88
N SER A 126 5.85 -8.56 4.68
CA SER A 126 5.32 -7.20 4.53
C SER A 126 6.39 -6.21 4.14
N VAL A 127 6.27 -5.57 3.00
CA VAL A 127 7.22 -4.54 2.51
C VAL A 127 6.62 -3.18 2.81
N SER A 128 7.37 -2.27 3.46
CA SER A 128 6.80 -1.01 3.95
C SER A 128 7.80 0.15 3.92
N GLU A 129 7.31 1.37 3.71
CA GLU A 129 8.14 2.56 3.51
C GLU A 129 9.06 2.95 4.69
N ASN A 130 8.89 2.37 5.88
CA ASN A 130 9.63 2.76 7.09
C ASN A 130 10.84 1.89 7.42
N ALA A 131 11.50 1.30 6.43
CA ALA A 131 12.77 0.60 6.64
C ALA A 131 13.89 1.60 6.96
N VAL A 132 13.95 2.09 8.21
CA VAL A 132 15.08 2.90 8.75
C VAL A 132 16.39 2.11 8.71
N ARG A 133 16.30 0.78 8.50
CA ARG A 133 17.40 -0.15 8.29
C ARG A 133 16.99 -1.16 7.22
N PRO A 134 17.96 -1.75 6.48
CA PRO A 134 17.66 -2.84 5.58
C PRO A 134 16.91 -3.96 6.30
N VAL A 135 15.82 -4.43 5.70
CA VAL A 135 15.01 -5.53 6.24
C VAL A 135 15.34 -6.78 5.46
N VAL A 136 15.72 -7.85 6.17
CA VAL A 136 15.99 -9.16 5.57
C VAL A 136 14.97 -10.15 6.07
N TYR A 137 14.19 -10.71 5.15
CA TYR A 137 13.26 -11.80 5.44
C TYR A 137 13.94 -13.13 5.19
N ARG A 138 13.76 -14.08 6.11
CA ARG A 138 14.30 -15.43 6.02
C ARG A 138 13.20 -16.47 6.19
N CYS A 139 13.37 -17.59 5.50
CA CYS A 139 12.57 -18.78 5.71
C CYS A 139 12.96 -19.43 7.04
N THR A 140 12.10 -20.29 7.58
CA THR A 140 12.38 -21.13 8.75
C THR A 140 13.58 -22.06 8.53
N CYS A 141 13.88 -22.43 7.28
CA CYS A 141 15.08 -23.19 6.93
C CYS A 141 16.37 -22.34 6.87
N GLY A 142 16.29 -21.04 7.14
CA GLY A 142 17.42 -20.10 7.15
C GLY A 142 17.68 -19.36 5.83
N GLU A 143 17.12 -19.85 4.71
CA GLU A 143 17.27 -19.27 3.37
C GLU A 143 16.77 -17.82 3.32
N LYS A 144 17.44 -16.94 2.59
CA LYS A 144 17.02 -15.54 2.44
C LYS A 144 15.89 -15.47 1.42
N LEU A 145 14.75 -14.94 1.84
CA LEU A 145 13.56 -14.79 0.98
C LEU A 145 13.55 -13.46 0.25
N TYR A 146 13.88 -12.38 0.95
CA TYR A 146 13.81 -11.03 0.41
C TYR A 146 14.68 -10.09 1.23
N GLU A 147 15.22 -9.06 0.57
CA GLU A 147 16.00 -8.01 1.20
C GLU A 147 15.58 -6.65 0.64
N GLU A 148 15.11 -5.78 1.52
CA GLU A 148 14.76 -4.40 1.22
C GLU A 148 15.85 -3.48 1.75
N LYS A 149 16.58 -2.79 0.86
CA LYS A 149 17.62 -1.83 1.25
C LYS A 149 17.14 -0.38 1.23
N ILE A 150 16.22 -0.06 0.33
CA ILE A 150 15.62 1.25 0.11
C ILE A 150 14.12 1.08 -0.08
N SER A 151 13.34 2.13 0.20
CA SER A 151 11.91 2.13 -0.10
C SER A 151 11.68 1.84 -1.59
N PRO A 152 10.88 0.83 -1.95
CA PRO A 152 10.56 0.50 -3.34
C PRO A 152 9.38 1.31 -3.87
N PHE A 153 8.81 2.22 -3.06
CA PHE A 153 7.54 2.87 -3.34
C PHE A 153 7.68 4.19 -4.11
N GLY A 154 6.77 4.39 -5.06
CA GLY A 154 6.53 5.65 -5.75
C GLY A 154 5.05 6.05 -5.63
N TYR A 155 4.80 7.36 -5.55
CA TYR A 155 3.48 7.91 -5.26
C TYR A 155 3.08 8.96 -6.30
N ASN A 156 1.85 8.84 -6.81
CA ASN A 156 1.23 9.86 -7.64
C ASN A 156 -0.22 10.06 -7.23
N ILE A 157 -0.64 11.32 -7.14
CA ILE A 157 -2.03 11.70 -6.90
C ILE A 157 -2.43 12.70 -7.96
N LYS A 158 -3.57 12.47 -8.60
CA LYS A 158 -4.16 13.40 -9.57
C LYS A 158 -5.65 13.53 -9.33
N LYS A 159 -6.19 14.71 -9.59
CA LYS A 159 -7.65 14.91 -9.61
C LYS A 159 -8.23 14.07 -10.75
N ASN A 160 -9.31 13.34 -10.47
CA ASN A 160 -10.03 12.61 -11.50
C ASN A 160 -10.87 13.63 -12.28
N THR A 161 -10.43 13.97 -13.50
CA THR A 161 -11.12 14.93 -14.38
C THR A 161 -12.14 14.25 -15.29
N ALA A 162 -12.51 13.00 -15.04
CA ALA A 162 -13.61 12.36 -15.73
C ALA A 162 -14.94 13.02 -15.30
N GLY A 163 -15.36 14.01 -16.08
CA GLY A 163 -16.65 14.70 -16.05
C GLY A 163 -17.05 15.06 -17.47
#